data_AF-A0A662IC77-F1
#
_entry.id   AF-A0A662IC77-F1
#
_cell.length_a   1.000
_cell.length_b   1.000
_cell.length_c   1.000
_cell.angle_alpha   90.00
_cell.angle_beta   90.00
_cell.angle_gamma   90.00
#
_symmetry.space_group_name_H-M   'P 1'
#
loop_
_entity.id
_entity.type
_entity.pdbx_description
1 polymer ?
#
loop_
_entity_poly.entity_id
_entity_poly.type
_entity_poly.pdbx_seq_one_letter_code
_entity_poly.pdbx_strand_id
1 'polypeptide(L)'
;HLDGLLYGAAAGLGFGFVENVLYIGRGLAAGSPFIVVVRTLAIGMHMFCSGLIGWWIGYLKVNGLPVSWFRIAPAMLVSMGIHAAWNTLAQLSPVTALLVLPLGPYLVYRTHKMAEAALVDEYYWGFAHGYAPVERPS
;
A
#
# COMPACT_ATOMS: atom_id res chain seq x y z
N HIS A 1 12.96 2.37 8.09
CA HIS A 1 12.11 2.18 6.89
C HIS A 1 10.61 2.12 7.20
N LEU A 2 10.25 2.15 8.48
CA LEU A 2 8.88 2.32 8.94
C LEU A 2 8.29 3.64 8.44
N ASP A 3 9.06 4.73 8.49
CA ASP A 3 8.62 6.05 8.00
C ASP A 3 8.14 5.99 6.56
N GLY A 4 8.93 5.36 5.68
CA GLY A 4 8.56 5.16 4.28
C GLY A 4 7.24 4.41 4.14
N LEU A 5 7.05 3.33 4.91
CA LEU A 5 5.80 2.58 4.95
C LEU A 5 4.63 3.45 5.43
N LEU A 6 4.81 4.21 6.52
CA LEU A 6 3.76 5.03 7.13
C LEU A 6 3.33 6.17 6.20
N TYR A 7 4.28 6.93 5.64
CA TYR A 7 3.99 8.01 4.69
C TYR A 7 3.39 7.48 3.39
N GLY A 8 3.91 6.35 2.88
CA GLY A 8 3.37 5.69 1.70
C GLY A 8 1.92 5.22 1.92
N ALA A 9 1.66 4.56 3.06
CA ALA A 9 0.33 4.10 3.44
C ALA A 9 -0.64 5.27 3.61
N ALA A 10 -0.25 6.35 4.28
CA ALA A 10 -1.05 7.55 4.46
C ALA A 10 -1.40 8.22 3.11
N ALA A 11 -0.42 8.33 2.21
CA ALA A 11 -0.65 8.85 0.85
C ALA A 11 -1.63 7.95 0.07
N GLY A 12 -1.48 6.63 0.16
CA GLY A 12 -2.39 5.66 -0.44
C GLY A 12 -3.82 5.76 0.10
N LEU A 13 -3.98 5.90 1.42
CA LEU A 13 -5.28 6.12 2.06
C LEU A 13 -5.96 7.40 1.55
N GLY A 14 -5.20 8.50 1.45
CA GLY A 14 -5.71 9.76 0.89
C GLY A 14 -6.15 9.64 -0.57
N PHE A 15 -5.34 9.00 -1.41
CA PHE A 15 -5.69 8.72 -2.81
C PHE A 15 -6.95 7.83 -2.91
N GLY A 16 -6.96 6.74 -2.16
CA GLY A 16 -8.06 5.77 -2.13
C GLY A 16 -9.37 6.38 -1.64
N PHE A 17 -9.32 7.34 -0.71
CA PHE A 17 -10.49 8.11 -0.27
C PHE A 17 -11.11 8.90 -1.43
N VAL A 18 -10.31 9.71 -2.14
CA VAL A 18 -10.79 10.51 -3.27
C VAL A 18 -11.34 9.61 -4.38
N GLU A 19 -10.64 8.53 -4.69
CA GLU A 19 -11.08 7.57 -5.70
C GLU A 19 -12.41 6.90 -5.28
N ASN A 20 -12.53 6.49 -4.02
CA ASN A 20 -13.76 5.89 -3.48
C ASN A 20 -14.98 6.81 -3.63
N VAL A 21 -14.84 8.10 -3.35
CA VAL A 21 -15.94 9.07 -3.51
C VAL A 21 -16.45 9.06 -4.96
N LEU A 22 -15.55 9.09 -5.94
CA LEU A 22 -15.91 9.10 -7.36
C LEU A 22 -16.57 7.78 -7.81
N TYR A 23 -15.98 6.63 -7.46
CA TYR A 23 -16.50 5.32 -7.89
C TYR A 23 -17.80 4.94 -7.19
N ILE A 24 -17.94 5.25 -5.90
CA ILE A 24 -19.20 5.03 -5.17
C ILE A 24 -20.29 5.90 -5.78
N GLY A 25 -20.03 7.19 -6.02
CA GLY A 25 -21.00 8.09 -6.65
C GLY A 25 -21.48 7.58 -8.02
N ARG A 26 -20.55 7.16 -8.88
CA ARG A 26 -20.88 6.59 -10.20
C ARG A 26 -21.65 5.28 -10.09
N GLY A 27 -21.24 4.37 -9.20
CA GLY A 27 -21.89 3.08 -9.05
C GLY A 27 -23.29 3.18 -8.47
N LEU A 28 -23.51 4.07 -7.49
CA LEU A 28 -24.85 4.34 -6.97
C LEU A 28 -25.77 4.96 -8.02
N ALA A 29 -25.27 5.92 -8.81
CA ALA A 29 -26.02 6.50 -9.92
C ALA A 29 -26.39 5.46 -11.00
N ALA A 30 -25.56 4.41 -11.16
CA ALA A 30 -25.81 3.29 -12.06
C ALA A 30 -26.64 2.15 -11.43
N GLY A 31 -27.19 2.32 -10.22
CA GLY A 31 -28.01 1.30 -9.55
C GLY A 31 -27.21 0.10 -9.01
N SER A 32 -25.91 0.25 -8.76
CA SER A 32 -25.02 -0.80 -8.24
C SER A 32 -24.58 -0.51 -6.80
N PRO A 33 -25.41 -0.79 -5.78
CA PRO A 33 -25.06 -0.51 -4.37
C PRO A 33 -23.91 -1.39 -3.85
N PHE A 34 -23.67 -2.56 -4.46
CA PHE A 34 -22.57 -3.45 -4.09
C PHE A 34 -21.19 -2.79 -4.27
N ILE A 35 -21.08 -1.74 -5.10
CA ILE A 35 -19.86 -0.95 -5.26
C ILE A 35 -19.33 -0.41 -3.93
N VAL A 36 -20.21 -0.11 -2.98
CA VAL A 36 -19.82 0.43 -1.66
C VAL A 36 -18.94 -0.57 -0.94
N VAL A 37 -19.35 -1.85 -0.89
CA VAL A 37 -18.58 -2.91 -0.24
C VAL A 37 -17.21 -3.08 -0.89
N VAL A 38 -17.17 -3.15 -2.22
CA VAL A 38 -15.91 -3.29 -2.96
C VAL A 38 -14.97 -2.11 -2.69
N ARG A 39 -15.48 -0.87 -2.71
CA ARG A 39 -14.67 0.33 -2.51
C ARG A 39 -14.22 0.52 -1.05
N THR A 40 -15.03 0.09 -0.07
CA THR A 40 -14.60 0.05 1.33
C THR A 40 -13.37 -0.84 1.51
N LEU A 41 -13.30 -1.97 0.83
CA LEU A 41 -12.14 -2.86 0.91
C LEU A 41 -10.95 -2.37 0.06
N ALA A 42 -11.22 -1.62 -1.01
CA ALA A 42 -10.18 -1.05 -1.88
C ALA A 42 -9.23 -0.12 -1.11
N ILE A 43 -9.70 0.48 -0.01
CA ILE A 43 -8.87 1.33 0.85
C ILE A 43 -7.63 0.58 1.39
N GLY A 44 -7.80 -0.71 1.71
CA GLY A 44 -6.71 -1.57 2.17
C GLY A 44 -5.71 -1.87 1.05
N MET A 45 -6.19 -2.02 -0.19
CA MET A 45 -5.34 -2.16 -1.37
C MET A 45 -4.51 -0.90 -1.62
N HIS A 46 -5.11 0.30 -1.60
CA HIS A 46 -4.34 1.53 -1.81
C HIS A 46 -3.30 1.76 -0.71
N MET A 47 -3.69 1.52 0.56
CA MET A 47 -2.78 1.57 1.70
C MET A 47 -1.57 0.63 1.50
N PHE A 48 -1.82 -0.62 1.09
CA PHE A 48 -0.77 -1.59 0.84
C PHE A 48 0.12 -1.19 -0.34
N CYS A 49 -0.44 -0.86 -1.49
CA CYS A 49 0.32 -0.57 -2.72
C CYS A 49 1.23 0.66 -2.53
N SER A 50 0.71 1.77 -2.04
CA SER A 50 1.52 2.96 -1.79
C SER A 50 2.48 2.76 -0.61
N GLY A 51 2.05 2.03 0.43
CA GLY A 51 2.90 1.66 1.56
C GLY A 51 4.09 0.77 1.16
N LEU A 52 3.90 -0.18 0.25
CA LEU A 52 4.95 -1.06 -0.27
C LEU A 52 6.04 -0.27 -0.99
N ILE A 53 5.65 0.68 -1.83
CA ILE A 53 6.60 1.55 -2.55
C ILE A 53 7.39 2.40 -1.54
N GLY A 54 6.69 3.01 -0.58
CA GLY A 54 7.33 3.82 0.46
C GLY A 54 8.28 3.02 1.36
N TRP A 55 7.85 1.84 1.80
CA TRP A 55 8.69 0.89 2.56
C TRP A 55 9.96 0.52 1.79
N TRP A 56 9.83 0.21 0.50
CA TRP A 56 10.97 -0.17 -0.33
C TRP A 56 11.97 0.97 -0.51
N ILE A 57 11.49 2.20 -0.73
CA ILE A 57 12.36 3.39 -0.78
C ILE A 57 13.09 3.57 0.56
N GLY A 58 12.37 3.42 1.68
CA GLY A 58 12.96 3.48 3.02
C GLY A 58 14.02 2.40 3.24
N TYR A 59 13.75 1.17 2.80
CA TYR A 59 14.70 0.06 2.87
C TYR A 59 15.98 0.36 2.09
N LEU A 60 15.88 0.87 0.86
CA LEU A 60 17.03 1.26 0.06
C LEU A 60 17.90 2.31 0.78
N LYS A 61 17.26 3.37 1.31
CA LYS A 61 17.96 4.44 2.03
C LYS A 61 18.72 3.94 3.25
N VAL A 62 18.07 3.15 4.11
CA VAL A 62 18.72 2.66 5.34
C VAL A 62 19.90 1.73 5.04
N ASN A 63 19.83 0.98 3.94
CA ASN A 63 20.94 0.12 3.50
C ASN A 63 22.03 0.87 2.71
N GLY A 64 21.98 2.21 2.63
CA GLY A 64 22.95 3.01 1.87
C GLY A 64 22.93 2.74 0.37
N LEU A 65 21.81 2.22 -0.15
CA LEU A 65 21.62 1.93 -1.56
C LEU A 65 21.04 3.16 -2.27
N PRO A 66 21.60 3.58 -3.43
CA PRO A 66 21.03 4.71 -4.17
C PRO A 66 19.58 4.45 -4.56
N VAL A 67 18.76 5.49 -4.39
CA VAL A 67 17.36 5.50 -4.80
C VAL A 67 17.30 5.90 -6.28
N SER A 68 17.11 4.91 -7.16
CA SER A 68 17.01 5.12 -8.60
C SER A 68 15.75 4.45 -9.15
N TRP A 69 15.32 4.88 -10.34
CA TRP A 69 14.09 4.38 -10.95
C TRP A 69 14.09 2.86 -11.14
N PHE A 70 15.21 2.30 -11.62
CA PHE A 70 15.38 0.85 -11.78
C PHE A 70 15.29 0.08 -10.46
N ARG A 71 15.71 0.70 -9.35
CA ARG A 71 15.67 0.07 -8.03
C ARG A 71 14.29 0.19 -7.39
N ILE A 72 13.54 1.25 -7.66
CA ILE A 72 12.15 1.39 -7.20
C ILE A 72 11.17 0.54 -8.04
N ALA A 73 11.50 0.32 -9.32
CA ALA A 73 10.63 -0.35 -10.30
C ALA A 73 10.02 -1.68 -9.82
N PRO A 74 10.72 -2.59 -9.11
CA PRO A 74 10.10 -3.83 -8.63
C PRO A 74 8.90 -3.59 -7.71
N ALA A 75 9.01 -2.68 -6.73
CA ALA A 75 7.91 -2.36 -5.83
C ALA A 75 6.75 -1.66 -6.56
N MET A 76 7.08 -0.81 -7.53
CA MET A 76 6.08 -0.18 -8.42
C MET A 76 5.32 -1.22 -9.24
N LEU A 77 6.02 -2.14 -9.91
CA LEU A 77 5.41 -3.16 -10.76
C LEU A 77 4.50 -4.10 -9.96
N VAL A 78 4.93 -4.52 -8.77
CA VAL A 78 4.09 -5.33 -7.87
C VAL A 78 2.83 -4.55 -7.47
N SER A 79 2.98 -3.28 -7.09
CA SER A 79 1.85 -2.43 -6.68
C SER A 79 0.87 -2.17 -7.82
N MET A 80 1.38 -1.88 -9.02
CA MET A 80 0.58 -1.71 -10.23
C MET A 80 -0.14 -3.01 -10.61
N GLY A 81 0.53 -4.16 -10.48
CA GLY A 81 -0.07 -5.47 -10.73
C GLY A 81 -1.23 -5.78 -9.78
N ILE A 82 -1.05 -5.53 -8.48
CA ILE A 82 -2.11 -5.71 -7.47
C ILE A 82 -3.28 -4.76 -7.73
N HIS A 83 -3.00 -3.49 -8.03
CA HIS A 83 -4.05 -2.52 -8.35
C HIS A 83 -4.82 -2.92 -9.62
N ALA A 84 -4.12 -3.31 -10.68
CA ALA A 84 -4.75 -3.76 -11.92
C ALA A 84 -5.60 -5.03 -11.69
N ALA A 85 -5.09 -5.99 -10.91
CA ALA A 85 -5.85 -7.17 -10.53
C ALA A 85 -7.11 -6.81 -9.73
N TRP A 86 -7.02 -5.88 -8.78
CA TRP A 86 -8.18 -5.38 -8.02
C TRP A 86 -9.26 -4.83 -8.96
N ASN A 87 -8.89 -3.91 -9.85
CA ASN A 87 -9.83 -3.31 -10.80
C ASN A 87 -10.45 -4.36 -11.73
N THR A 88 -9.65 -5.30 -12.19
CA THR A 88 -10.12 -6.37 -13.09
C THR A 88 -11.13 -7.26 -12.38
N LEU A 89 -10.81 -7.73 -11.16
CA LEU A 89 -11.71 -8.58 -10.37
C LEU A 89 -13.02 -7.88 -10.03
N ALA A 90 -12.95 -6.59 -9.67
CA ALA A 90 -14.09 -5.76 -9.31
C ALA A 90 -15.01 -5.43 -10.50
N GLN A 91 -14.48 -5.34 -11.72
CA GLN A 91 -15.24 -4.92 -12.91
C GLN A 91 -15.72 -6.07 -13.79
N LEU A 92 -15.07 -7.24 -13.74
CA LEU A 92 -15.35 -8.33 -14.66
C LEU A 92 -16.74 -8.95 -14.47
N SER A 93 -17.15 -9.21 -13.23
CA SER A 93 -18.48 -9.73 -12.88
C SER A 93 -18.77 -9.60 -11.37
N PRO A 94 -20.03 -9.69 -10.93
CA PRO A 94 -20.35 -9.75 -9.50
C PRO A 94 -19.68 -10.93 -8.77
N VAL A 95 -19.52 -12.07 -9.45
CA VAL A 95 -18.90 -13.28 -8.87
C VAL A 95 -17.42 -13.06 -8.64
N THR A 96 -16.71 -12.50 -9.62
CA THR A 96 -15.27 -12.21 -9.49
C THR A 96 -15.01 -11.10 -8.47
N ALA A 97 -15.94 -10.17 -8.30
CA ALA A 97 -15.86 -9.14 -7.27
C ALA A 97 -15.90 -9.73 -5.85
N LEU A 98 -16.45 -10.93 -5.64
CA LEU A 98 -16.38 -11.60 -4.33
C LEU A 98 -14.95 -11.97 -3.93
N LEU A 99 -14.04 -12.12 -4.90
CA LEU A 99 -12.62 -12.41 -4.62
C LEU A 99 -11.90 -11.22 -3.95
N VAL A 100 -12.46 -10.00 -4.05
CA VAL A 100 -11.88 -8.84 -3.35
C VAL A 100 -12.19 -8.84 -1.85
N LEU A 101 -13.21 -9.61 -1.41
CA LEU A 101 -13.63 -9.72 -0.02
C LEU A 101 -12.52 -10.26 0.89
N PRO A 102 -11.83 -11.37 0.56
CA PRO A 102 -10.67 -11.83 1.33
C PRO A 102 -9.40 -11.01 1.02
N LEU A 103 -9.26 -10.48 -0.20
CA LEU A 103 -8.04 -9.78 -0.62
C LEU A 103 -7.82 -8.49 0.15
N GLY A 104 -8.86 -7.66 0.34
CA GLY A 104 -8.73 -6.38 1.07
C GLY A 104 -8.19 -6.56 2.50
N PRO A 105 -8.84 -7.36 3.37
CA PRO A 105 -8.37 -7.66 4.71
C PRO A 105 -6.99 -8.32 4.73
N TYR A 106 -6.70 -9.20 3.76
CA TYR A 106 -5.38 -9.79 3.62
C TYR A 106 -4.30 -8.72 3.37
N LEU A 107 -4.55 -7.74 2.48
CA LEU A 107 -3.60 -6.66 2.22
C LEU A 107 -3.39 -5.76 3.44
N VAL A 108 -4.46 -5.48 4.21
CA VAL A 108 -4.34 -4.78 5.51
C VAL A 108 -3.46 -5.58 6.48
N TYR A 109 -3.71 -6.88 6.60
CA TYR A 109 -2.89 -7.77 7.43
C TYR A 109 -1.43 -7.75 6.99
N ARG A 110 -1.16 -7.76 5.67
CA ARG A 110 0.21 -7.68 5.13
C ARG A 110 0.88 -6.35 5.47
N THR A 111 0.17 -5.22 5.34
CA THR A 111 0.69 -3.91 5.77
C THR A 111 1.03 -3.90 7.25
N HIS A 112 0.15 -4.44 8.10
CA HIS A 112 0.41 -4.56 9.53
C HIS A 112 1.67 -5.40 9.83
N LYS A 113 1.84 -6.55 9.17
CA LYS A 113 3.06 -7.37 9.33
C LYS A 113 4.32 -6.66 8.84
N MET A 114 4.23 -5.87 7.78
CA MET A 114 5.35 -5.03 7.33
C MET A 114 5.69 -3.94 8.36
N ALA A 115 4.69 -3.35 9.00
CA ALA A 115 4.90 -2.34 10.04
C ALA A 115 5.53 -2.94 11.30
N GLU A 116 5.06 -4.11 11.75
CA GLU A 116 5.67 -4.83 12.87
C GLU A 116 7.14 -5.16 12.59
N ALA A 117 7.45 -5.75 11.43
CA ALA A 117 8.83 -6.03 11.05
C ALA A 117 9.67 -4.74 11.01
N ALA A 118 9.10 -3.67 10.44
CA ALA A 118 9.81 -2.41 10.31
C ALA A 118 10.13 -1.73 11.66
N LEU A 119 9.21 -1.83 12.63
CA LEU A 119 9.39 -1.39 14.01
C LEU A 119 10.48 -2.20 14.72
N VAL A 120 10.48 -3.52 14.54
CA VAL A 120 11.47 -4.43 15.15
C VAL A 120 12.88 -4.12 14.64
N ASP A 121 13.05 -3.89 13.34
CA ASP A 121 14.35 -3.53 12.78
C ASP A 121 14.84 -2.18 13.34
N GLU A 122 13.97 -1.18 13.50
CA GLU A 122 14.33 0.12 14.08
C GLU A 122 14.73 0.02 15.55
N TYR A 123 14.14 -0.91 16.30
CA TYR A 123 14.58 -1.23 17.65
C TYR A 123 16.00 -1.81 17.65
N TYR A 124 16.29 -2.79 16.80
CA TYR A 124 17.60 -3.43 16.71
C TYR A 124 18.69 -2.53 16.11
N TRP A 125 18.32 -1.59 15.24
CA TRP A 125 19.25 -0.63 14.64
C TRP A 125 19.60 0.53 15.57
N GLY A 126 19.06 0.57 16.79
CA GLY A 126 19.39 1.59 17.78
C GLY A 126 18.64 2.91 17.60
N PHE A 127 17.75 3.04 16.61
CA PHE A 127 16.87 4.21 16.48
C PHE A 127 15.99 4.41 17.71
N ALA A 128 15.46 3.32 18.28
CA ALA A 128 14.68 3.34 19.52
C ALA A 128 15.51 3.70 20.78
N HIS A 129 16.85 3.67 20.67
CA HIS A 129 17.78 3.90 21.78
C HIS A 129 18.63 5.17 21.60
N GLY A 130 18.34 6.01 20.58
CA GLY A 130 19.06 7.26 20.31
C GLY A 130 20.37 7.11 19.51
N TYR A 131 20.68 5.91 19.01
CA TYR A 131 21.84 5.63 18.17
C TYR A 131 21.41 5.46 16.71
N ALA A 132 20.99 6.56 16.07
CA ALA A 132 20.70 6.51 14.63
C ALA A 132 22.00 6.25 13.84
N PRO A 133 22.02 5.28 12.90
CA PRO A 133 23.10 5.15 11.94
C PRO A 133 23.31 6.45 11.18
N VAL A 134 24.56 6.87 11.03
CA VAL A 134 24.90 8.08 10.25
C VAL A 134 24.51 7.82 8.79
N GLU A 135 23.49 8.54 8.30
CA GLU A 135 23.14 8.53 6.88
C GLU A 135 24.37 9.02 6.10
N ARG A 136 24.97 8.13 5.30
CA ARG A 136 26.08 8.53 4.43
C ARG A 136 25.47 9.32 3.27
N PRO A 137 25.92 10.57 3.02
CA PRO A 137 25.43 11.32 1.88
C PRO A 137 25.74 10.54 0.60
N SER A 138 24.69 10.28 -0.17
CA SER A 138 24.75 9.67 -1.51
C SER A 138 25.27 10.65 -2.54
#